data_AF-A0A7Y3AVV0-F1
#
_entry.id   AF-A0A7Y3AVV0-F1
#
_cell.length_a   1.000
_cell.length_b   1.000
_cell.length_c   1.000
_cell.angle_alpha   90.00
_cell.angle_beta   90.00
_cell.angle_gamma   90.00
#
_symmetry.space_group_name_H-M   'P 1'
#
loop_
_entity.id
_entity.type
_entity.pdbx_description
1 polymer ?
#
loop_
_entity_poly.entity_id
_entity_poly.type
_entity_poly.pdbx_seq_one_letter_code
_entity_poly.pdbx_strand_id
1 'polypeptide(L)'
;EAEVEAGSLTKALDYVNQVRRRAALSEHWVKNPDGTDAANYNISEYVAADFASQDAARTAVRFERKLELSGEGHRFFDLVRWGVAAEELNAYLAYEGQYLVTKFGGATFTAGKNELMPIPQAQIDIQGSDVLAQNPGY
;
A
#
# COMPACT_ATOMS: atom_id res chain seq x y z
N GLU A 1 -0.17 -10.48 7.62
CA GLU A 1 -1.38 -9.71 8.00
C GLU A 1 -2.34 -10.50 8.87
N ALA A 2 -2.87 -11.65 8.43
CA ALA A 2 -3.82 -12.43 9.23
C ALA A 2 -3.31 -12.75 10.65
N GLU A 3 -2.06 -13.19 10.80
CA GLU A 3 -1.46 -13.44 12.12
C GLU A 3 -1.33 -12.18 12.99
N VAL A 4 -1.15 -10.99 12.38
CA VAL A 4 -1.16 -9.72 13.12
C VAL A 4 -2.56 -9.51 13.70
N GLU A 5 -3.59 -9.59 12.87
CA GLU A 5 -4.98 -9.36 13.30
C GLU A 5 -5.48 -10.43 14.29
N ALA A 6 -4.99 -11.67 14.17
CA ALA A 6 -5.25 -12.75 15.14
C ALA A 6 -4.45 -12.62 16.45
N GLY A 7 -3.48 -11.71 16.54
CA GLY A 7 -2.66 -11.48 17.73
C GLY A 7 -1.42 -12.40 17.86
N SER A 8 -1.16 -13.26 16.87
CA SER A 8 0.03 -14.14 16.82
C SER A 8 1.28 -13.38 16.34
N LEU A 9 1.71 -12.36 17.08
CA LEU A 9 2.73 -11.41 16.61
C LEU A 9 4.10 -12.05 16.32
N THR A 10 4.49 -13.07 17.08
CA THR A 10 5.74 -13.83 16.83
C THR A 10 5.71 -14.55 15.49
N LYS A 11 4.57 -15.10 15.07
CA LYS A 11 4.43 -15.73 13.75
C LYS A 11 4.42 -14.69 12.64
N ALA A 12 3.74 -13.57 12.86
CA ALA A 12 3.74 -12.46 11.90
C ALA A 12 5.16 -11.92 11.66
N LEU A 13 5.96 -11.81 12.72
CA LEU A 13 7.38 -11.45 12.66
C LEU A 13 8.18 -12.46 11.83
N ASP A 14 8.02 -13.77 12.12
CA ASP A 14 8.72 -14.80 11.34
C ASP A 14 8.38 -14.71 9.85
N TYR A 15 7.10 -14.60 9.50
CA TYR A 15 6.66 -14.51 8.11
C TYR A 15 7.14 -13.27 7.38
N VAL A 16 7.13 -12.09 8.01
CA VAL A 16 7.68 -10.89 7.36
C VAL A 16 9.19 -11.00 7.17
N ASN A 17 9.89 -11.63 8.12
CA ASN A 17 11.33 -11.83 8.04
C ASN A 17 11.72 -12.86 6.98
N GLN A 18 10.86 -13.81 6.61
CA GLN A 18 11.12 -14.67 5.45
C GLN A 18 11.26 -13.85 4.15
N VAL A 19 10.41 -12.83 3.97
CA VAL A 19 10.49 -11.92 2.81
C VAL A 19 11.75 -11.07 2.88
N ARG A 20 12.02 -10.44 4.03
CA ARG A 20 13.19 -9.58 4.23
C ARG A 20 14.51 -10.33 4.10
N ARG A 21 14.58 -11.55 4.65
CA ARG A 21 15.75 -12.43 4.53
C ARG A 21 16.04 -12.75 3.08
N ARG A 22 15.01 -13.09 2.29
CA ARG A 22 15.17 -13.30 0.84
C ARG A 22 15.66 -12.03 0.16
N ALA A 23 15.05 -10.87 0.43
CA ALA A 23 15.45 -9.60 -0.18
C ALA A 23 16.89 -9.18 0.19
N ALA A 24 17.39 -9.58 1.36
CA ALA A 24 18.74 -9.30 1.83
C ALA A 24 19.83 -10.19 1.16
N LEU A 25 19.44 -11.22 0.41
CA LEU A 25 20.42 -12.06 -0.31
C LEU A 25 21.04 -11.27 -1.46
N SER A 26 22.35 -11.05 -1.40
CA SER A 26 23.08 -10.22 -2.35
C SER A 26 23.15 -10.79 -3.78
N GLU A 27 22.76 -12.04 -3.96
CA GLU A 27 22.56 -12.68 -5.27
C GLU A 27 21.35 -12.13 -6.03
N HIS A 28 20.39 -11.52 -5.33
CA HIS A 28 19.21 -10.88 -5.92
C HIS A 28 19.39 -9.37 -6.13
N TRP A 29 20.51 -8.81 -5.67
CA TRP A 29 20.78 -7.39 -5.80
C TRP A 29 21.15 -7.03 -7.23
N VAL A 30 20.66 -5.89 -7.69
CA VAL A 30 21.04 -5.34 -8.99
C VAL A 30 22.53 -4.97 -8.92
N LYS A 31 23.29 -5.42 -9.91
CA LYS A 31 24.72 -5.13 -10.05
C LYS A 31 24.96 -4.18 -11.21
N ASN A 32 25.98 -3.33 -11.07
CA ASN A 32 26.55 -2.58 -12.17
C ASN A 32 27.26 -3.54 -13.16
N PRO A 33 27.59 -3.07 -14.39
CA PRO A 33 28.33 -3.90 -15.35
C PRO A 33 29.70 -4.40 -14.86
N ASP A 34 30.31 -3.72 -13.88
CA ASP A 34 31.58 -4.11 -13.26
C ASP A 34 31.42 -5.12 -12.10
N GLY A 35 30.20 -5.56 -11.82
CA GLY A 35 29.88 -6.52 -10.76
C GLY A 35 29.70 -5.90 -9.37
N THR A 36 29.88 -4.58 -9.21
CA THR A 36 29.60 -3.89 -7.95
C THR A 36 28.10 -3.73 -7.70
N ASP A 37 27.69 -3.51 -6.46
CA ASP A 37 26.30 -3.23 -6.12
C ASP A 37 25.82 -1.93 -6.76
N ALA A 38 24.65 -1.95 -7.40
CA ALA A 38 24.07 -0.77 -8.06
C ALA A 38 23.52 0.28 -7.06
N ALA A 39 23.39 -0.09 -5.79
CA ALA A 39 22.91 0.76 -4.72
C ALA A 39 23.53 0.35 -3.38
N ASN A 40 23.36 1.21 -2.36
CA ASN A 40 23.70 0.87 -0.99
C ASN A 40 22.57 0.03 -0.37
N TYR A 41 22.57 -1.27 -0.62
CA TYR A 41 21.56 -2.19 -0.09
C TYR A 41 21.68 -2.29 1.45
N ASN A 42 20.67 -1.81 2.16
CA ASN A 42 20.58 -1.90 3.62
C ASN A 42 19.26 -2.54 4.03
N ILE A 43 19.27 -3.88 4.13
CA ILE A 43 18.09 -4.69 4.41
C ILE A 43 18.44 -5.59 5.60
N SER A 44 17.74 -5.40 6.72
CA SER A 44 17.88 -6.22 7.92
C SER A 44 16.53 -6.80 8.34
N GLU A 45 16.52 -7.96 8.97
CA GLU A 45 15.31 -8.52 9.59
C GLU A 45 14.77 -7.58 10.69
N TYR A 46 13.45 -7.58 10.87
CA TYR A 46 12.82 -6.97 12.04
C TYR A 46 13.15 -7.78 13.29
N VAL A 47 13.15 -7.13 14.46
CA VAL A 47 13.33 -7.75 15.76
C VAL A 47 12.02 -7.78 16.55
N ALA A 48 12.01 -8.51 17.66
CA ALA A 48 10.82 -8.61 18.52
C ALA A 48 10.28 -7.25 18.99
N ALA A 49 11.16 -6.25 19.17
CA ALA A 49 10.77 -4.90 19.56
C ALA A 49 9.93 -4.19 18.49
N ASP A 50 10.15 -4.46 17.20
CA ASP A 50 9.37 -3.90 16.09
C ASP A 50 7.93 -4.48 16.05
N PHE A 51 7.71 -5.61 16.71
CA PHE A 51 6.45 -6.33 16.81
C PHE A 51 5.91 -6.31 18.26
N ALA A 52 6.30 -5.33 19.08
CA ALA A 52 5.92 -5.23 20.48
C ALA A 52 4.41 -4.98 20.71
N SER A 53 3.69 -4.55 19.68
CA SER A 53 2.24 -4.38 19.71
C SER A 53 1.61 -4.76 18.37
N GLN A 54 0.29 -5.01 18.37
CA GLN A 54 -0.44 -5.30 17.14
C GLN A 54 -0.35 -4.15 16.13
N ASP A 55 -0.39 -2.90 16.59
CA ASP A 55 -0.28 -1.72 15.72
C ASP A 55 1.13 -1.55 15.14
N ALA A 56 2.17 -1.81 15.93
CA ALA A 56 3.56 -1.79 15.45
C ALA A 56 3.78 -2.89 14.40
N ALA A 57 3.30 -4.11 14.67
CA ALA A 57 3.33 -5.22 13.74
C ALA A 57 2.54 -4.92 12.45
N ARG A 58 1.37 -4.27 12.56
CA ARG A 58 0.56 -3.86 11.40
C ARG A 58 1.32 -2.85 10.55
N THR A 59 1.93 -1.86 11.18
CA THR A 59 2.77 -0.86 10.49
C THR A 59 3.93 -1.53 9.75
N ALA A 60 4.68 -2.42 10.41
CA ALA A 60 5.80 -3.14 9.81
C ALA A 60 5.36 -4.00 8.61
N VAL A 61 4.28 -4.79 8.75
CA VAL A 61 3.77 -5.64 7.67
C VAL A 61 3.22 -4.83 6.49
N ARG A 62 2.50 -3.72 6.76
CA ARG A 62 2.00 -2.84 5.69
C ARG A 62 3.15 -2.14 4.95
N PHE A 63 4.22 -1.79 5.65
CA PHE A 63 5.42 -1.23 5.04
C PHE A 63 6.13 -2.26 4.15
N GLU A 64 6.28 -3.50 4.62
CA GLU A 64 6.87 -4.57 3.79
C GLU A 64 6.04 -4.82 2.52
N ARG A 65 4.70 -4.86 2.61
CA ARG A 65 3.82 -4.97 1.43
C ARG A 65 4.01 -3.84 0.43
N LYS A 66 4.25 -2.60 0.91
CA LYS A 66 4.51 -1.45 0.05
C LYS A 66 5.82 -1.63 -0.74
N LEU A 67 6.85 -2.17 -0.11
CA LEU A 67 8.14 -2.38 -0.74
C LEU A 67 8.11 -3.57 -1.71
N GLU A 68 7.64 -4.71 -1.23
CA GLU A 68 7.67 -5.98 -1.96
C GLU A 68 6.79 -5.96 -3.21
N LEU A 69 5.59 -5.37 -3.14
CA LEU A 69 4.59 -5.40 -4.23
C LEU A 69 4.50 -4.05 -4.98
N SER A 70 5.59 -3.28 -4.95
CA SER A 70 5.63 -1.98 -5.62
C SER A 70 5.51 -2.14 -7.13
N GLY A 71 4.63 -1.36 -7.76
CA GLY A 71 4.40 -1.42 -9.21
C GLY A 71 3.46 -2.54 -9.68
N GLU A 72 2.95 -3.36 -8.77
CA GLU A 72 2.10 -4.53 -9.11
C GLU A 72 0.59 -4.27 -8.96
N GLY A 73 0.18 -3.01 -8.73
CA GLY A 73 -1.24 -2.63 -8.67
C GLY A 73 -1.96 -2.93 -7.33
N HIS A 74 -1.24 -3.34 -6.29
CA HIS A 74 -1.84 -3.67 -4.99
C HIS A 74 -2.14 -2.46 -4.11
N ARG A 75 -1.29 -1.42 -4.14
CA ARG A 75 -1.27 -0.36 -3.11
C ARG A 75 -2.62 0.35 -2.92
N PHE A 76 -3.34 0.67 -4.01
CA PHE A 76 -4.62 1.36 -3.90
C PHE A 76 -5.66 0.52 -3.15
N PHE A 77 -5.84 -0.74 -3.56
CA PHE A 77 -6.79 -1.65 -2.93
C PHE A 77 -6.42 -1.97 -1.48
N ASP A 78 -5.13 -2.06 -1.18
CA ASP A 78 -4.64 -2.21 0.18
C ASP A 78 -5.03 -1.02 1.07
N LEU A 79 -4.81 0.20 0.61
CA LEU A 79 -5.20 1.40 1.35
C LEU A 79 -6.71 1.48 1.59
N VAL A 80 -7.52 1.12 0.59
CA VAL A 80 -8.99 1.11 0.68
C VAL A 80 -9.46 0.06 1.68
N ARG A 81 -9.01 -1.21 1.59
CA ARG A 81 -9.45 -2.28 2.51
C ARG A 81 -9.00 -2.04 3.95
N TRP A 82 -7.95 -1.26 4.14
CA TRP A 82 -7.45 -0.85 5.46
C TRP A 82 -8.16 0.38 6.03
N GLY A 83 -8.99 1.06 5.24
CA GLY A 83 -9.70 2.28 5.66
C GLY A 83 -8.80 3.51 5.82
N VAL A 84 -7.61 3.53 5.21
CA VAL A 84 -6.62 4.63 5.35
C VAL A 84 -6.31 5.33 4.03
N ALA A 85 -7.09 5.07 2.97
CA ALA A 85 -6.86 5.65 1.64
C ALA A 85 -6.86 7.18 1.63
N ALA A 86 -7.84 7.81 2.28
CA ALA A 86 -7.93 9.26 2.30
C ALA A 86 -6.76 9.92 3.03
N GLU A 87 -6.30 9.35 4.15
CA GLU A 87 -5.15 9.87 4.89
C GLU A 87 -3.87 9.76 4.05
N GLU A 88 -3.56 8.56 3.58
CA GLU A 88 -2.31 8.25 2.86
C GLU A 88 -2.23 8.94 1.51
N LEU A 89 -3.32 8.95 0.73
CA LEU A 89 -3.33 9.56 -0.60
C LEU A 89 -3.32 11.08 -0.52
N ASN A 90 -4.02 11.72 0.42
CA ASN A 90 -3.95 13.17 0.57
C ASN A 90 -2.57 13.62 1.07
N ALA A 91 -1.92 12.86 1.97
CA ALA A 91 -0.54 13.13 2.35
C ALA A 91 0.42 13.06 1.15
N TYR A 92 0.27 12.03 0.30
CA TYR A 92 1.01 11.90 -0.95
C TYR A 92 0.73 13.06 -1.92
N LEU A 93 -0.53 13.40 -2.17
CA LEU A 93 -0.92 14.46 -3.10
C LEU A 93 -0.43 15.85 -2.63
N ALA A 94 -0.47 16.12 -1.32
CA ALA A 94 0.08 17.35 -0.76
C ALA A 94 1.61 17.41 -0.93
N TYR A 95 2.30 16.30 -0.69
CA TYR A 95 3.76 16.23 -0.85
C TYR A 95 4.18 16.36 -2.32
N GLU A 96 3.60 15.56 -3.23
CA GLU A 96 3.98 15.59 -4.65
C GLU A 96 3.42 16.79 -5.39
N GLY A 97 2.27 17.33 -4.99
CA GLY A 97 1.60 18.45 -5.64
C GLY A 97 2.44 19.72 -5.69
N GLN A 98 3.40 19.89 -4.76
CA GLN A 98 4.35 21.00 -4.79
C GLN A 98 5.42 20.86 -5.88
N TYR A 99 5.74 19.63 -6.30
CA TYR A 99 6.78 19.33 -7.29
C TYR A 99 6.18 19.03 -8.67
N LEU A 100 5.04 18.34 -8.70
CA LEU A 100 4.33 17.87 -9.89
C LEU A 100 3.03 18.66 -10.08
N VAL A 101 3.12 20.00 -10.02
CA VAL A 101 1.97 20.92 -10.05
C VAL A 101 1.03 20.66 -11.22
N THR A 102 1.54 20.37 -12.41
CA THR A 102 0.71 20.11 -13.60
C THR A 102 -0.06 18.80 -13.54
N LYS A 103 0.39 17.83 -12.73
CA LYS A 103 -0.26 16.53 -12.55
C LYS A 103 -1.18 16.51 -11.33
N PHE A 104 -0.76 17.12 -10.23
CA PHE A 104 -1.39 16.96 -8.91
C PHE A 104 -1.76 18.28 -8.22
N GLY A 105 -1.51 19.44 -8.83
CA GLY A 105 -1.85 20.74 -8.25
C GLY A 105 -3.35 20.85 -7.96
N GLY A 106 -3.71 20.96 -6.68
CA GLY A 106 -5.11 21.03 -6.24
C GLY A 106 -5.86 19.70 -6.24
N ALA A 107 -5.19 18.57 -6.52
CA ALA A 107 -5.80 17.25 -6.45
C ALA A 107 -6.12 16.86 -5.00
N THR A 108 -7.26 16.20 -4.80
CA THR A 108 -7.73 15.74 -3.49
C THR A 108 -8.40 14.38 -3.59
N PHE A 109 -8.31 13.60 -2.52
CA PHE A 109 -9.05 12.37 -2.32
C PHE A 109 -10.17 12.61 -1.30
N THR A 110 -11.42 12.38 -1.71
CA THR A 110 -12.61 12.52 -0.87
C THR A 110 -13.01 11.18 -0.28
N ALA A 111 -12.97 11.08 1.06
CA ALA A 111 -13.39 9.89 1.79
C ALA A 111 -14.89 9.59 1.60
N GLY A 112 -15.24 8.31 1.48
CA GLY A 112 -16.60 7.84 1.25
C GLY A 112 -17.11 8.09 -0.18
N LYS A 113 -16.21 8.38 -1.12
CA LYS A 113 -16.49 8.59 -2.54
C LYS A 113 -15.41 7.92 -3.38
N ASN A 114 -14.16 8.39 -3.28
CA ASN A 114 -13.11 8.00 -4.22
C ASN A 114 -12.51 6.60 -3.98
N GLU A 115 -12.97 5.89 -2.96
CA GLU A 115 -12.65 4.47 -2.71
C GLU A 115 -13.23 3.55 -3.78
N LEU A 116 -14.34 3.94 -4.39
CA LEU A 116 -15.02 3.19 -5.44
C LEU A 116 -15.08 4.03 -6.72
N MET A 117 -14.97 3.38 -7.87
CA MET A 117 -15.24 4.03 -9.15
C MET A 117 -16.75 4.27 -9.32
N PRO A 118 -17.18 5.34 -10.02
CA PRO A 118 -18.59 5.51 -10.35
C PRO A 118 -19.06 4.34 -11.22
N ILE A 119 -20.25 3.84 -10.93
CA ILE A 119 -20.95 2.93 -11.84
C ILE A 119 -21.23 3.73 -13.12
N PRO A 120 -20.89 3.21 -14.32
CA PRO A 120 -21.06 3.94 -15.57
C PRO A 120 -22.53 4.35 -15.76
N GLN A 121 -22.78 5.64 -16.00
CA GLN A 121 -24.13 6.20 -16.06
C GLN A 121 -25.02 5.48 -17.08
N ALA A 122 -24.48 5.13 -18.25
CA ALA A 122 -25.21 4.39 -19.28
C ALA A 122 -25.76 3.04 -18.79
N GLN A 123 -25.11 2.37 -17.84
CA GLN A 123 -25.62 1.12 -17.27
C GLN A 123 -26.81 1.36 -16.33
N ILE A 124 -26.76 2.46 -15.56
CA ILE A 124 -27.88 2.90 -14.71
C ILE A 124 -29.07 3.28 -15.58
N ASP A 125 -28.84 4.03 -16.67
CA ASP A 125 -29.90 4.47 -17.58
C ASP A 125 -30.61 3.29 -18.26
N ILE A 126 -29.89 2.19 -18.53
CA ILE A 126 -30.46 0.96 -19.13
C ILE A 126 -31.26 0.15 -18.09
N GLN A 127 -30.76 0.01 -16.86
CA GLN A 127 -31.36 -0.86 -15.85
C GLN A 127 -32.46 -0.18 -15.03
N GLY A 128 -32.41 1.15 -14.89
CA GLY A 128 -33.18 1.91 -13.91
C GLY A 128 -32.43 2.07 -12.58
N SER A 129 -32.49 3.27 -11.99
CA SER A 129 -31.79 3.61 -10.75
C SER A 129 -32.38 2.97 -9.50
N ASP A 130 -33.61 2.45 -9.60
CA ASP A 130 -34.27 1.62 -8.59
C ASP A 130 -33.69 0.20 -8.52
N VAL A 131 -33.09 -0.27 -9.62
CA VAL A 131 -32.43 -1.59 -9.70
C VAL A 131 -30.92 -1.46 -9.51
N LEU A 132 -30.29 -0.49 -10.18
CA LEU A 132 -28.86 -0.24 -10.12
C LEU A 132 -28.58 1.16 -9.54
N ALA A 133 -28.49 1.22 -8.22
CA ALA A 133 -28.13 2.44 -7.52
C ALA A 133 -26.65 2.78 -7.68
N GLN A 134 -26.34 4.09 -7.73
CA GLN A 134 -24.96 4.59 -7.81
C GLN A 134 -24.19 4.35 -6.50
N ASN A 135 -22.85 4.28 -6.59
CA ASN A 135 -21.98 4.28 -5.43
C ASN A 135 -22.10 5.60 -4.63
N PRO A 136 -21.91 5.56 -3.30
CA PRO A 136 -22.01 6.76 -2.47
C PRO A 136 -21.15 7.92 -2.96
N GLY A 137 -21.72 9.13 -2.98
CA GLY A 137 -21.02 10.36 -3.32
C GLY A 137 -20.87 10.66 -4.83
N TYR A 138 -21.37 9.79 -5.72
CA TYR A 138 -21.41 10.01 -7.17
C TYR A 138 -22.81 10.34 -7.70
#